data_AF-A0A933G3Z5-F1
#
_entry.id   AF-A0A933G3Z5-F1
#
_cell.length_a   1.000
_cell.length_b   1.000
_cell.length_c   1.000
_cell.angle_alpha   90.00
_cell.angle_beta   90.00
_cell.angle_gamma   90.00
#
_symmetry.space_group_name_H-M   'P 1'
#
loop_
_entity.id
_entity.type
_entity.pdbx_description
1 polymer ?
#
loop_
_entity_poly.entity_id
_entity_poly.type
_entity_poly.pdbx_seq_one_letter_code
_entity_poly.pdbx_strand_id
1 'polypeptide(L)'
;MESRNDTLALTSTQQQSLTTASDCEVRFDDLTRQLYSTDASIYQIEPLGVAFPKSAGEAASVIRAAVDLGINVIPRGAGTGLAGGAVGSGLVVEFARYNRQIAGLDREKRTVRVAPGVVLDQLNEFLAPHGLWFGPDVATSSRATLGGMIANNSSGARAPLYGTTAEHIRSLEIILADGEIVNVGEGCEPLPEIRAAVDGIVGRHGDLIREKLHDRIPKRWPGYGFDRYLRKPGDLAKIVAGSEGTLCA
;
A
#
# COMPACT_ATOMS: atom_id res chain seq x y z
N MET A 1 15.87 -25.07 -29.01
CA MET A 1 15.20 -24.59 -27.78
C MET A 1 15.02 -23.10 -27.96
N GLU A 2 14.03 -22.74 -28.79
CA GLU A 2 13.82 -21.37 -29.24
C GLU A 2 13.25 -20.51 -28.12
N SER A 3 13.97 -19.43 -27.85
CA SER A 3 13.58 -18.17 -27.23
C SER A 3 12.07 -17.90 -27.24
N ARG A 4 11.41 -18.13 -26.10
CA ARG A 4 10.19 -17.39 -25.71
C ARG A 4 10.61 -16.28 -24.76
N ASN A 5 11.13 -15.21 -25.32
CA ASN A 5 11.20 -13.93 -24.64
C ASN A 5 10.44 -12.92 -25.50
N ASP A 6 9.14 -13.21 -25.71
CA ASP A 6 8.19 -12.18 -26.11
C ASP A 6 8.05 -11.26 -24.89
N THR A 7 8.90 -10.24 -24.82
CA THR A 7 8.66 -9.09 -23.96
C THR A 7 7.27 -8.60 -24.34
N LEU A 8 6.29 -8.77 -23.45
CA LEU A 8 4.92 -8.27 -23.60
C LEU A 8 4.94 -6.74 -23.56
N ALA A 9 5.53 -6.11 -24.56
CA ALA A 9 5.48 -4.67 -24.74
C ALA A 9 4.02 -4.28 -25.01
N LEU A 10 3.55 -3.23 -24.32
CA LEU A 10 2.24 -2.68 -24.61
C LEU A 10 2.21 -2.18 -26.05
N THR A 11 1.17 -2.57 -26.79
CA THR A 11 0.88 -1.98 -28.09
C THR A 11 0.63 -0.48 -27.93
N SER A 12 0.89 0.30 -28.98
CA SER A 12 0.58 1.74 -28.98
C SER A 12 -0.88 2.02 -28.65
N THR A 13 -1.80 1.14 -29.07
CA THR A 13 -3.22 1.21 -28.71
C THR A 13 -3.44 1.03 -27.21
N GLN A 14 -2.79 0.06 -26.56
CA GLN A 14 -2.90 -0.13 -25.10
C GLN A 14 -2.31 1.05 -24.31
N GLN A 15 -1.16 1.57 -24.75
CA GLN A 15 -0.55 2.77 -24.15
C GLN A 15 -1.48 3.97 -24.25
N GLN A 16 -2.08 4.17 -25.42
CA GLN A 16 -3.05 5.24 -25.65
C GLN A 16 -4.33 5.04 -24.83
N SER A 17 -4.85 3.81 -24.71
CA SER A 17 -5.99 3.50 -23.85
C SER A 17 -5.71 3.86 -22.39
N LEU A 18 -4.55 3.48 -21.83
CA LEU A 18 -4.17 3.84 -20.46
C LEU A 18 -4.10 5.37 -20.25
N THR A 19 -3.52 6.07 -21.24
CA THR A 19 -3.34 7.53 -21.18
C THR A 19 -4.64 8.29 -21.41
N THR A 20 -5.58 7.74 -22.18
CA THR A 20 -6.85 8.42 -22.50
C THR A 20 -7.93 8.10 -21.47
N ALA A 21 -7.89 6.91 -20.86
CA ALA A 21 -8.83 6.50 -19.82
C ALA A 21 -8.56 7.16 -18.46
N SER A 22 -7.40 7.81 -18.28
CA SER A 22 -7.04 8.47 -17.03
C SER A 22 -6.41 9.83 -17.30
N ASP A 23 -6.72 10.83 -16.46
CA ASP A 23 -6.01 12.12 -16.44
C ASP A 23 -4.60 12.01 -15.80
N CYS A 24 -4.12 10.78 -15.59
CA CYS A 24 -2.88 10.46 -14.93
C CYS A 24 -1.69 10.52 -15.89
N GLU A 25 -0.56 11.04 -15.42
CA GLU A 25 0.70 10.97 -16.16
C GLU A 25 1.19 9.50 -16.19
N VAL A 26 1.17 8.87 -17.37
CA VAL A 26 1.72 7.52 -17.57
C VAL A 26 2.94 7.57 -18.50
N ARG A 27 4.04 6.99 -18.06
CA ARG A 27 5.31 6.95 -18.80
C ARG A 27 5.65 5.53 -19.22
N PHE A 28 6.03 5.40 -20.49
CA PHE A 28 6.43 4.13 -21.11
C PHE A 28 7.86 4.18 -21.66
N ASP A 29 8.58 5.28 -21.44
CA ASP A 29 9.96 5.43 -21.91
C ASP A 29 10.92 4.52 -21.13
N ASP A 30 11.99 4.08 -21.81
CA ASP A 30 12.95 3.13 -21.25
C ASP A 30 13.64 3.68 -20.00
N LEU A 31 13.95 4.98 -19.95
CA LEU A 31 14.59 5.58 -18.76
C LEU A 31 13.69 5.43 -17.53
N THR A 32 12.41 5.81 -17.64
CA THR A 32 11.47 5.68 -16.54
C THR A 32 11.27 4.21 -16.17
N ARG A 33 11.07 3.31 -17.13
CA ARG A 33 10.88 1.87 -16.85
C ARG A 33 12.10 1.28 -16.13
N GLN A 34 13.32 1.64 -16.52
CA GLN A 34 14.54 1.20 -15.84
C GLN A 34 14.67 1.76 -14.43
N LEU A 35 14.33 3.04 -14.20
CA LEU A 35 14.35 3.65 -12.85
C LEU A 35 13.40 2.96 -11.86
N TYR A 36 12.31 2.37 -12.36
CA TYR A 36 11.32 1.65 -11.55
C TYR A 36 11.42 0.13 -11.65
N SER A 37 12.47 -0.39 -12.30
CA SER A 37 12.71 -1.83 -12.44
C SER A 37 13.30 -2.48 -11.18
N THR A 38 13.81 -1.67 -10.25
CA THR A 38 14.43 -2.10 -9.00
C THR A 38 13.74 -1.48 -7.79
N ASP A 39 13.89 -2.13 -6.65
CA ASP A 39 13.70 -1.56 -5.32
C ASP A 39 14.99 -1.78 -4.51
N ALA A 40 14.94 -1.70 -3.18
CA ALA A 40 16.13 -1.96 -2.35
C ALA A 40 16.46 -3.46 -2.18
N SER A 41 15.71 -4.36 -2.83
CA SER A 41 16.00 -5.79 -2.87
C SER A 41 17.07 -6.14 -3.92
N ILE A 42 17.30 -7.43 -4.11
CA ILE A 42 18.18 -7.97 -5.15
C ILE A 42 17.48 -8.16 -6.50
N TYR A 43 16.18 -7.91 -6.59
CA TYR A 43 15.38 -8.18 -7.78
C TYR A 43 15.39 -7.01 -8.76
N GLN A 44 15.36 -7.34 -10.04
CA GLN A 44 15.14 -6.39 -11.13
C GLN A 44 14.10 -6.96 -12.10
N ILE A 45 12.98 -6.27 -12.24
CA ILE A 45 11.89 -6.64 -13.15
C ILE A 45 11.41 -5.35 -13.83
N GLU A 46 11.58 -5.26 -15.14
CA GLU A 46 11.17 -4.09 -15.89
C GLU A 46 9.63 -4.01 -16.00
N PRO A 47 9.00 -2.90 -15.58
CA PRO A 47 7.56 -2.72 -15.71
C PRO A 47 7.17 -2.39 -17.15
N LEU A 48 5.88 -2.54 -17.48
CA LEU A 48 5.32 -2.10 -18.75
C LEU A 48 5.29 -0.57 -18.88
N GLY A 49 5.10 0.10 -17.75
CA GLY A 49 5.03 1.56 -17.64
C GLY A 49 4.88 1.98 -16.18
N VAL A 50 4.92 3.29 -15.95
CA VAL A 50 4.79 3.88 -14.61
C VAL A 50 3.78 5.03 -14.65
N ALA A 51 2.77 4.95 -13.79
CA ALA A 51 1.74 5.97 -13.60
C ALA A 51 2.05 6.83 -12.37
N PHE A 52 1.83 8.14 -12.47
CA PHE A 52 2.09 9.13 -11.42
C PHE A 52 0.81 9.92 -11.07
N PRO A 53 -0.16 9.29 -10.40
CA PRO A 53 -1.42 9.96 -10.06
C PRO A 53 -1.21 11.09 -9.06
N LYS A 54 -1.91 12.21 -9.27
CA LYS A 54 -1.93 13.38 -8.38
C LYS A 54 -3.13 13.38 -7.43
N SER A 55 -4.09 12.48 -7.65
CA SER A 55 -5.29 12.35 -6.83
C SER A 55 -5.75 10.89 -6.76
N ALA A 56 -6.60 10.57 -5.78
CA ALA A 56 -7.23 9.27 -5.68
C ALA A 56 -8.09 8.93 -6.92
N GLY A 57 -8.73 9.94 -7.53
CA GLY A 57 -9.50 9.76 -8.78
C GLY A 57 -8.61 9.37 -9.97
N GLU A 58 -7.47 10.04 -10.16
CA GLU A 58 -6.50 9.66 -11.20
C GLU A 58 -5.96 8.25 -10.97
N ALA A 59 -5.66 7.90 -9.72
CA ALA A 59 -5.19 6.56 -9.35
C ALA A 59 -6.26 5.50 -9.62
N ALA A 60 -7.51 5.74 -9.22
CA ALA A 60 -8.64 4.84 -9.48
C ALA A 60 -8.86 4.61 -10.98
N SER A 61 -8.87 5.67 -11.79
CA SER A 61 -9.05 5.56 -13.24
C SER A 61 -7.93 4.78 -13.90
N VAL A 62 -6.66 5.02 -13.55
CA VAL A 62 -5.54 4.30 -14.17
C VAL A 62 -5.46 2.83 -13.72
N ILE A 63 -5.78 2.54 -12.46
CA ILE A 63 -5.85 1.18 -11.93
C ILE A 63 -6.92 0.39 -12.66
N ARG A 64 -8.14 0.93 -12.76
CA ARG A 64 -9.24 0.31 -13.49
C ARG A 64 -8.88 0.07 -14.96
N ALA A 65 -8.33 1.07 -15.63
CA ALA A 65 -7.93 0.95 -17.04
C ALA A 65 -6.87 -0.15 -17.25
N ALA A 66 -5.92 -0.30 -16.32
CA ALA A 66 -4.93 -1.38 -16.37
C ALA A 66 -5.60 -2.75 -16.19
N VAL A 67 -6.49 -2.89 -15.20
CA VAL A 67 -7.22 -4.13 -14.93
C VAL A 67 -8.12 -4.53 -16.09
N ASP A 68 -8.83 -3.59 -16.71
CA ASP A 68 -9.68 -3.82 -17.90
C ASP A 68 -8.86 -4.32 -19.10
N LEU A 69 -7.56 -3.97 -19.16
CA LEU A 69 -6.62 -4.45 -20.19
C LEU A 69 -5.90 -5.75 -19.79
N GLY A 70 -6.20 -6.34 -18.63
CA GLY A 70 -5.52 -7.52 -18.10
C GLY A 70 -4.09 -7.26 -17.63
N ILE A 71 -3.76 -6.01 -17.32
CA ILE A 71 -2.43 -5.59 -16.85
C ILE A 71 -2.41 -5.60 -15.32
N ASN A 72 -1.46 -6.34 -14.74
CA ASN A 72 -1.23 -6.34 -13.31
C ASN A 72 -0.80 -4.94 -12.83
N VAL A 73 -1.31 -4.53 -11.67
CA VAL A 73 -0.98 -3.25 -11.03
C VAL A 73 -0.02 -3.50 -9.87
N ILE A 74 1.01 -2.66 -9.75
CA ILE A 74 1.98 -2.69 -8.65
C ILE A 74 1.95 -1.33 -7.95
N PRO A 75 1.20 -1.18 -6.84
CA PRO A 75 1.24 0.03 -6.03
C PRO A 75 2.65 0.22 -5.43
N ARG A 76 3.19 1.42 -5.55
CA ARG A 76 4.56 1.71 -5.15
C ARG A 76 4.67 3.04 -4.40
N GLY A 77 5.35 2.99 -3.26
CA GLY A 77 5.89 4.17 -2.57
C GLY A 77 7.33 4.44 -2.98
N ALA A 78 8.21 4.78 -2.04
CA ALA A 78 9.61 5.11 -2.35
C ALA A 78 10.51 3.94 -2.82
N GLY A 79 10.01 2.70 -2.91
CA GLY A 79 10.82 1.56 -3.35
C GLY A 79 11.93 1.13 -2.38
N THR A 80 11.77 1.36 -1.09
CA THR A 80 12.78 1.00 -0.07
C THR A 80 12.61 -0.42 0.51
N GLY A 81 11.69 -1.21 -0.05
CA GLY A 81 11.46 -2.60 0.37
C GLY A 81 12.62 -3.50 -0.01
N LEU A 82 12.83 -4.57 0.77
CA LEU A 82 13.95 -5.52 0.57
C LEU A 82 13.50 -6.87 -0.02
N ALA A 83 12.21 -7.00 -0.34
CA ALA A 83 11.59 -8.26 -0.71
C ALA A 83 11.05 -8.32 -2.15
N GLY A 84 11.19 -7.23 -2.92
CA GLY A 84 10.69 -7.17 -4.30
C GLY A 84 9.20 -6.83 -4.43
N GLY A 85 8.50 -6.52 -3.34
CA GLY A 85 7.06 -6.19 -3.38
C GLY A 85 6.74 -4.89 -4.13
N ALA A 86 7.74 -4.06 -4.42
CA ALA A 86 7.59 -2.82 -5.17
C ALA A 86 8.02 -2.92 -6.64
N VAL A 87 8.34 -4.12 -7.14
CA VAL A 87 8.75 -4.35 -8.55
C VAL A 87 7.85 -5.41 -9.20
N GLY A 88 7.66 -5.31 -10.51
CA GLY A 88 6.86 -6.28 -11.26
C GLY A 88 6.73 -5.93 -12.74
N SER A 89 6.32 -6.91 -13.55
CA SER A 89 6.22 -6.80 -15.01
C SER A 89 4.91 -6.17 -15.50
N GLY A 90 4.21 -5.42 -14.64
CA GLY A 90 2.92 -4.79 -14.92
C GLY A 90 3.02 -3.26 -14.97
N LEU A 91 1.92 -2.58 -14.66
CA LEU A 91 1.90 -1.13 -14.49
C LEU A 91 2.26 -0.78 -13.03
N VAL A 92 3.35 -0.05 -12.84
CA VAL A 92 3.68 0.52 -11.53
C VAL A 92 2.85 1.78 -11.32
N VAL A 93 2.17 1.89 -10.17
CA VAL A 93 1.42 3.10 -9.78
C VAL A 93 2.14 3.74 -8.61
N GLU A 94 2.77 4.88 -8.86
CA GLU A 94 3.73 5.53 -7.95
C GLU A 94 3.05 6.65 -7.16
N PHE A 95 3.05 6.55 -5.83
CA PHE A 95 2.35 7.49 -4.96
C PHE A 95 3.27 8.52 -4.28
N ALA A 96 4.57 8.28 -4.15
CA ALA A 96 5.51 9.14 -3.43
C ALA A 96 5.75 10.50 -4.08
N ARG A 97 5.61 10.63 -5.40
CA ARG A 97 5.90 11.88 -6.12
C ARG A 97 4.92 13.00 -5.78
N TYR A 98 3.63 12.73 -5.83
CA TYR A 98 2.58 13.77 -5.71
C TYR A 98 1.70 13.62 -4.47
N ASN A 99 1.54 12.43 -3.90
CA ASN A 99 0.59 12.18 -2.81
C ASN A 99 1.23 12.40 -1.43
N ARG A 100 1.65 13.65 -1.15
CA ARG A 100 2.49 13.99 0.03
C ARG A 100 1.81 14.93 1.03
N GLN A 101 0.49 15.03 0.97
CA GLN A 101 -0.27 15.93 1.85
C GLN A 101 -0.35 15.38 3.28
N ILE A 102 -0.17 16.26 4.26
CA ILE A 102 -0.49 16.04 5.68
C ILE A 102 -1.59 17.04 6.04
N ALA A 103 -2.68 16.57 6.65
CA ALA A 103 -3.84 17.41 6.97
C ALA A 103 -4.62 16.89 8.19
N GLY A 104 -5.53 17.72 8.70
CA GLY A 104 -6.51 17.29 9.71
C GLY A 104 -5.89 16.81 11.02
N LEU A 105 -4.83 17.49 11.49
CA LEU A 105 -4.26 17.21 12.82
C LEU A 105 -5.27 17.61 13.91
N ASP A 106 -5.72 16.61 14.68
CA ASP A 106 -6.49 16.78 15.91
C ASP A 106 -5.57 16.44 17.09
N ARG A 107 -5.18 17.46 17.86
CA ARG A 107 -4.23 17.33 18.98
C ARG A 107 -4.85 16.64 20.19
N GLU A 108 -6.16 16.78 20.38
CA GLU A 108 -6.87 16.18 21.51
C GLU A 108 -7.04 14.69 21.28
N LYS A 109 -7.49 14.31 20.08
CA LYS A 109 -7.64 12.90 19.67
C LYS A 109 -6.32 12.24 19.29
N ARG A 110 -5.26 13.04 19.08
CA ARG A 110 -3.94 12.61 18.60
C ARG A 110 -4.03 11.85 17.28
N THR A 111 -4.79 12.41 16.33
CA THR A 111 -4.99 11.84 14.99
C THR A 111 -4.58 12.83 13.91
N VAL A 112 -4.06 12.32 12.81
CA VAL A 112 -3.68 13.11 11.63
C VAL A 112 -3.97 12.31 10.37
N ARG A 113 -4.41 12.98 9.30
CA ARG A 113 -4.58 12.37 7.97
C ARG A 113 -3.32 12.61 7.15
N VAL A 114 -2.81 11.54 6.56
CA VAL A 114 -1.60 11.57 5.71
C VAL A 114 -1.90 10.88 4.38
N ALA A 115 -1.39 11.45 3.31
CA ALA A 115 -1.40 10.82 2.00
C ALA A 115 -0.33 9.70 1.93
N PRO A 116 -0.50 8.69 1.06
CA PRO A 116 0.36 7.50 1.04
C PRO A 116 1.84 7.80 0.73
N GLY A 117 2.13 8.88 0.01
CA GLY A 117 3.48 9.31 -0.36
C GLY A 117 4.20 10.16 0.68
N VAL A 118 3.59 10.49 1.81
CA VAL A 118 4.28 11.20 2.91
C VAL A 118 5.42 10.34 3.44
N VAL A 119 6.61 10.93 3.61
CA VAL A 119 7.78 10.24 4.19
C VAL A 119 7.71 10.29 5.72
N LEU A 120 8.14 9.23 6.40
CA LEU A 120 8.09 9.13 7.87
C LEU A 120 8.72 10.33 8.58
N ASP A 121 9.93 10.73 8.20
CA ASP A 121 10.61 11.87 8.83
C ASP A 121 9.84 13.19 8.60
N GLN A 122 9.17 13.35 7.45
CA GLN A 122 8.35 14.53 7.17
C GLN A 122 7.11 14.60 8.06
N LEU A 123 6.50 13.44 8.35
CA LEU A 123 5.40 13.36 9.31
C LEU A 123 5.87 13.74 10.71
N ASN A 124 7.00 13.19 11.17
CA ASN A 124 7.50 13.47 12.50
C ASN A 124 7.99 14.92 12.66
N GLU A 125 8.60 15.51 11.62
CA GLU A 125 8.94 16.93 11.58
C GLU A 125 7.68 17.81 11.70
N PHE A 126 6.60 17.47 10.98
CA PHE A 126 5.32 18.16 11.09
C PHE A 126 4.69 18.05 12.49
N LEU A 127 4.80 16.89 13.15
CA LEU A 127 4.21 16.65 14.46
C LEU A 127 5.01 17.24 15.62
N ALA A 128 6.32 17.43 15.46
CA ALA A 128 7.22 17.84 16.55
C ALA A 128 6.83 19.17 17.22
N PRO A 129 6.44 20.26 16.51
CA PRO A 129 5.99 21.50 17.13
C PRO A 129 4.75 21.34 18.02
N HIS A 130 4.00 20.25 17.85
CA HIS A 130 2.79 19.95 18.62
C HIS A 130 3.04 19.03 19.82
N GLY A 131 4.30 18.61 20.05
CA GLY A 131 4.66 17.64 21.09
C GLY A 131 4.15 16.23 20.79
N LEU A 132 3.93 15.91 19.51
CA LEU A 132 3.45 14.62 19.04
C LEU A 132 4.52 13.92 18.18
N TRP A 133 4.40 12.61 18.05
CA TRP A 133 5.33 11.77 17.29
C TRP A 133 4.60 10.51 16.79
N PHE A 134 4.90 10.07 15.56
CA PHE A 134 4.44 8.80 15.00
C PHE A 134 5.44 7.68 15.33
N GLY A 135 5.04 6.76 16.21
CA GLY A 135 5.91 5.83 16.93
C GLY A 135 6.84 4.93 16.10
N PRO A 136 6.36 4.23 15.05
CA PRO A 136 7.17 3.30 14.27
C PRO A 136 8.44 3.94 13.65
N ASP A 137 9.58 3.27 13.79
CA ASP A 137 10.91 3.84 13.47
C ASP A 137 11.74 2.96 12.50
N VAL A 138 11.44 3.02 11.21
CA VAL A 138 12.17 2.21 10.20
C VAL A 138 13.57 2.77 9.91
N ALA A 139 14.53 1.90 9.55
CA ALA A 139 15.90 2.30 9.22
C ALA A 139 15.99 3.23 7.99
N THR A 140 14.97 3.21 7.12
CA THR A 140 14.87 4.04 5.92
C THR A 140 13.95 5.26 6.13
N SER A 141 13.80 5.76 7.37
CA SER A 141 12.81 6.79 7.75
C SER A 141 12.82 8.05 6.88
N SER A 142 13.99 8.44 6.36
CA SER A 142 14.17 9.60 5.48
C SER A 142 13.66 9.39 4.05
N ARG A 143 13.20 8.18 3.70
CA ARG A 143 12.70 7.80 2.38
C ARG A 143 11.40 6.99 2.45
N ALA A 144 11.20 6.17 3.48
CA ALA A 144 10.05 5.29 3.62
C ALA A 144 8.75 6.11 3.68
N THR A 145 7.85 5.82 2.74
CA THR A 145 6.54 6.46 2.65
C THR A 145 5.53 5.74 3.53
N LEU A 146 4.57 6.48 4.12
CA LEU A 146 3.54 5.93 5.00
C LEU A 146 2.69 4.85 4.32
N GLY A 147 2.34 5.00 3.04
CA GLY A 147 1.63 3.96 2.27
C GLY A 147 2.42 2.66 2.19
N GLY A 148 3.73 2.75 1.87
CA GLY A 148 4.63 1.60 1.90
C GLY A 148 4.80 0.98 3.30
N MET A 149 4.81 1.81 4.35
CA MET A 149 4.84 1.33 5.73
C MET A 149 3.54 0.60 6.11
N ILE A 150 2.38 1.08 5.66
CA ILE A 150 1.08 0.43 5.86
C ILE A 150 1.05 -0.91 5.12
N ALA A 151 1.43 -0.93 3.84
CA ALA A 151 1.47 -2.13 3.01
C ALA A 151 2.34 -3.22 3.63
N ASN A 152 3.49 -2.85 4.21
CA ASN A 152 4.43 -3.79 4.84
C ASN A 152 4.19 -4.03 6.34
N ASN A 153 3.16 -3.42 6.95
CA ASN A 153 3.03 -3.31 8.40
C ASN A 153 4.38 -3.03 9.09
N SER A 154 5.07 -2.00 8.58
CA SER A 154 6.44 -1.71 8.97
C SER A 154 6.56 -1.35 10.44
N SER A 155 7.76 -1.58 10.97
CA SER A 155 8.11 -1.30 12.34
C SER A 155 9.62 -1.15 12.43
N GLY A 156 10.13 -0.69 13.57
CA GLY A 156 11.55 -0.58 13.84
C GLY A 156 12.00 -1.26 15.11
N ALA A 157 13.21 -0.93 15.54
CA ALA A 157 13.82 -1.46 16.76
C ALA A 157 13.02 -1.09 18.02
N ARG A 158 12.24 0.00 17.97
CA ARG A 158 11.40 0.45 19.10
C ARG A 158 9.97 -0.07 19.03
N ALA A 159 9.66 -1.02 18.13
CA ALA A 159 8.35 -1.65 18.06
C ALA A 159 7.84 -2.24 19.39
N PRO A 160 8.68 -2.78 20.31
CA PRO A 160 8.18 -3.21 21.62
C PRO A 160 7.60 -2.08 22.49
N LEU A 161 7.99 -0.82 22.25
CA LEU A 161 7.49 0.35 22.96
C LEU A 161 6.34 1.04 22.21
N TYR A 162 6.43 1.10 20.88
CA TYR A 162 5.56 1.93 20.05
C TYR A 162 4.66 1.15 19.10
N GLY A 163 4.77 -0.17 19.03
CA GLY A 163 3.99 -1.01 18.13
C GLY A 163 4.41 -0.91 16.65
N THR A 164 3.63 -1.58 15.81
CA THR A 164 3.77 -1.63 14.35
C THR A 164 2.88 -0.58 13.66
N THR A 165 3.13 -0.28 12.39
CA THR A 165 2.35 0.72 11.63
C THR A 165 0.85 0.43 11.68
N ALA A 166 0.42 -0.84 11.57
CA ALA A 166 -1.00 -1.22 11.58
C ALA A 166 -1.74 -0.90 12.89
N GLU A 167 -1.02 -0.79 14.00
CA GLU A 167 -1.59 -0.47 15.31
C GLU A 167 -1.99 1.01 15.42
N HIS A 168 -1.34 1.88 14.64
CA HIS A 168 -1.63 3.32 14.60
C HIS A 168 -2.73 3.69 13.59
N ILE A 169 -3.16 2.74 12.74
CA ILE A 169 -4.20 2.99 11.74
C ILE A 169 -5.58 3.01 12.41
N ARG A 170 -6.27 4.14 12.23
CA ARG A 170 -7.70 4.33 12.56
C ARG A 170 -8.59 3.93 11.39
N SER A 171 -8.32 4.49 10.22
CA SER A 171 -9.01 4.19 8.97
C SER A 171 -8.09 4.41 7.78
N LEU A 172 -8.45 3.85 6.63
CA LEU A 172 -7.76 4.00 5.34
C LEU A 172 -8.79 4.32 4.27
N GLU A 173 -8.44 5.25 3.38
CA GLU A 173 -9.07 5.37 2.06
C GLU A 173 -8.24 4.51 1.12
N ILE A 174 -8.87 3.54 0.46
CA ILE A 174 -8.21 2.54 -0.39
C ILE A 174 -8.83 2.54 -1.78
N ILE A 175 -8.08 2.06 -2.76
CA ILE A 175 -8.54 1.90 -4.14
C ILE A 175 -8.53 0.41 -4.49
N LEU A 176 -9.70 -0.12 -4.87
CA LEU A 176 -9.86 -1.51 -5.28
C LEU A 176 -9.50 -1.71 -6.77
N ALA A 177 -9.40 -2.98 -7.18
CA ALA A 177 -9.00 -3.35 -8.53
C ALA A 177 -9.97 -2.84 -9.62
N ASP A 178 -11.26 -2.67 -9.28
CA ASP A 178 -12.27 -2.09 -10.17
C ASP A 178 -12.28 -0.56 -10.18
N GLY A 179 -11.37 0.07 -9.42
CA GLY A 179 -11.27 1.51 -9.26
C GLY A 179 -12.23 2.10 -8.21
N GLU A 180 -12.98 1.27 -7.46
CA GLU A 180 -13.79 1.79 -6.37
C GLU A 180 -12.90 2.38 -5.26
N ILE A 181 -13.25 3.59 -4.81
CA ILE A 181 -12.59 4.25 -3.67
C ILE A 181 -13.46 4.05 -2.44
N VAL A 182 -12.94 3.34 -1.44
CA VAL A 182 -13.68 3.00 -0.22
C VAL A 182 -12.90 3.35 1.03
N ASN A 183 -13.62 3.70 2.10
CA ASN A 183 -13.02 3.93 3.41
C ASN A 183 -13.21 2.70 4.30
N VAL A 184 -12.13 2.08 4.74
CA VAL A 184 -12.12 0.94 5.68
C VAL A 184 -11.57 1.38 7.04
N GLY A 185 -12.03 0.74 8.12
CA GLY A 185 -11.49 0.97 9.47
C GLY A 185 -12.55 1.34 10.49
N GLU A 186 -12.13 2.01 11.56
CA GLU A 186 -12.98 2.44 12.66
C GLU A 186 -14.17 3.29 12.16
N GLY A 187 -15.39 2.88 12.53
CA GLY A 187 -16.63 3.57 12.16
C GLY A 187 -17.05 3.42 10.69
N CYS A 188 -16.37 2.57 9.91
CA CYS A 188 -16.68 2.35 8.50
C CYS A 188 -17.23 0.93 8.29
N GLU A 189 -18.26 0.79 7.46
CA GLU A 189 -18.84 -0.51 7.08
C GLU A 189 -18.84 -0.74 5.56
N PRO A 190 -17.70 -0.63 4.85
CA PRO A 190 -17.65 -0.91 3.43
C PRO A 190 -17.57 -2.42 3.18
N LEU A 191 -17.80 -2.84 1.93
CA LEU A 191 -17.50 -4.18 1.43
C LEU A 191 -18.12 -5.32 2.27
N PRO A 192 -19.46 -5.35 2.45
CA PRO A 192 -20.12 -6.31 3.34
C PRO A 192 -19.84 -7.77 2.99
N GLU A 193 -19.67 -8.10 1.70
CA GLU A 193 -19.35 -9.45 1.24
C GLU A 193 -17.92 -9.86 1.64
N ILE A 194 -16.94 -8.97 1.48
CA ILE A 194 -15.54 -9.20 1.89
C ILE A 194 -15.48 -9.32 3.41
N ARG A 195 -16.19 -8.45 4.14
CA ARG A 195 -16.29 -8.52 5.60
C ARG A 195 -16.85 -9.87 6.05
N ALA A 196 -17.96 -10.32 5.46
CA ALA A 196 -18.56 -11.61 5.77
C ALA A 196 -17.62 -12.78 5.45
N ALA A 197 -16.82 -12.69 4.38
CA ALA A 197 -15.82 -13.71 4.05
C ALA A 197 -14.71 -13.77 5.10
N VAL A 198 -14.17 -12.61 5.53
CA VAL A 198 -13.16 -12.53 6.60
C VAL A 198 -13.74 -13.02 7.93
N ASP A 199 -14.96 -12.63 8.29
CA ASP A 199 -15.66 -13.11 9.48
C ASP A 199 -15.82 -14.65 9.44
N GLY A 200 -16.15 -15.21 8.29
CA GLY A 200 -16.24 -16.66 8.10
C GLY A 200 -14.90 -17.38 8.30
N ILE A 201 -13.79 -16.82 7.80
CA ILE A 201 -12.44 -17.37 8.01
C ILE A 201 -12.07 -17.32 9.49
N VAL A 202 -12.24 -16.15 10.12
CA VAL A 202 -11.87 -15.92 11.52
C VAL A 202 -12.76 -16.72 12.47
N GLY A 203 -14.04 -16.87 12.16
CA GLY A 203 -14.97 -17.72 12.91
C GLY A 203 -14.61 -19.20 12.84
N ARG A 204 -14.26 -19.71 11.64
CA ARG A 204 -13.86 -21.14 11.46
C ARG A 204 -12.50 -21.47 12.04
N HIS A 205 -11.55 -20.53 12.01
CA HIS A 205 -10.14 -20.79 12.34
C HIS A 205 -9.63 -19.98 13.54
N GLY A 206 -10.51 -19.38 14.34
CA GLY A 206 -10.15 -18.47 15.43
C GLY A 206 -9.18 -19.05 16.46
N ASP A 207 -9.33 -20.33 16.80
CA ASP A 207 -8.44 -20.99 17.77
C ASP A 207 -7.05 -21.24 17.18
N LEU A 208 -6.98 -21.66 15.91
CA LEU A 208 -5.70 -21.79 15.20
C LEU A 208 -5.01 -20.43 15.04
N ILE A 209 -5.78 -19.38 14.74
CA ILE A 209 -5.26 -18.00 14.68
C ILE A 209 -4.69 -17.59 16.03
N ARG A 210 -5.41 -17.82 17.15
CA ARG A 210 -4.91 -17.52 18.49
C ARG A 210 -3.64 -18.30 18.84
N GLU A 211 -3.60 -19.58 18.50
CA GLU A 211 -2.47 -20.45 18.80
C GLU A 211 -1.23 -20.06 17.97
N LYS A 212 -1.37 -19.92 16.65
CA LYS A 212 -0.24 -19.70 15.73
C LYS A 212 0.15 -18.23 15.60
N LEU A 213 -0.81 -17.31 15.74
CA LEU A 213 -0.62 -15.87 15.60
C LEU A 213 -0.78 -15.12 16.95
N HIS A 214 -0.31 -15.73 18.04
CA HIS A 214 -0.38 -15.17 19.40
C HIS A 214 0.30 -13.80 19.59
N ASP A 215 -0.10 -13.02 20.58
CA ASP A 215 0.42 -11.65 20.80
C ASP A 215 1.89 -11.54 21.25
N ARG A 216 2.51 -12.62 21.74
CA ARG A 216 3.92 -12.60 22.20
C ARG A 216 4.95 -12.22 21.12
N ILE A 217 4.59 -12.33 19.83
CA ILE A 217 5.42 -11.82 18.73
C ILE A 217 4.79 -10.51 18.25
N PRO A 218 5.44 -9.35 18.50
CA PRO A 218 4.85 -8.04 18.26
C PRO A 218 4.77 -7.69 16.76
N LYS A 219 5.66 -8.24 15.93
CA LYS A 219 5.67 -8.01 14.48
C LYS A 219 5.71 -9.33 13.72
N ARG A 220 4.80 -9.47 12.77
CA ARG A 220 4.82 -10.52 11.75
C ARG A 220 4.93 -9.87 10.39
N TRP A 221 5.75 -10.46 9.51
CA TRP A 221 5.94 -9.99 8.16
C TRP A 221 6.14 -11.17 7.20
N PRO A 222 5.55 -11.14 6.00
CA PRO A 222 4.37 -10.37 5.60
C PRO A 222 3.07 -11.15 5.86
N GLY A 223 1.91 -10.53 5.57
CA GLY A 223 0.66 -11.27 5.47
C GLY A 223 -0.57 -10.56 6.05
N TYR A 224 -1.72 -11.11 5.68
CA TYR A 224 -3.04 -10.64 6.09
C TYR A 224 -3.21 -10.72 7.61
N GLY A 225 -3.64 -9.61 8.21
CA GLY A 225 -3.73 -9.45 9.66
C GLY A 225 -4.92 -10.13 10.33
N PHE A 226 -5.12 -11.43 10.11
CA PHE A 226 -6.24 -12.15 10.72
C PHE A 226 -6.21 -12.14 12.25
N ASP A 227 -5.04 -12.09 12.88
CA ASP A 227 -4.89 -11.93 14.34
C ASP A 227 -5.32 -10.54 14.82
N ARG A 228 -5.05 -9.51 14.00
CA ARG A 228 -5.45 -8.13 14.28
C ARG A 228 -6.96 -7.98 14.11
N TYR A 229 -7.52 -8.56 13.04
CA TYR A 229 -8.95 -8.59 12.80
C TYR A 229 -9.71 -9.39 13.86
N LEU A 230 -9.19 -10.54 14.30
CA LEU A 230 -9.80 -11.32 15.39
C LEU A 230 -9.91 -10.51 16.69
N ARG A 231 -8.98 -9.58 16.94
CA ARG A 231 -9.01 -8.67 18.09
C ARG A 231 -9.89 -7.43 17.87
N LYS A 232 -10.17 -7.08 16.62
CA LYS A 232 -11.04 -5.97 16.21
C LYS A 232 -11.98 -6.41 15.07
N PRO A 233 -12.99 -7.26 15.35
CA PRO A 233 -13.89 -7.76 14.32
C PRO A 233 -14.59 -6.60 13.59
N GLY A 234 -14.78 -6.75 12.28
CA GLY A 234 -15.37 -5.72 11.41
C GLY A 234 -14.38 -4.69 10.86
N ASP A 235 -13.19 -4.55 11.43
CA ASP A 235 -12.19 -3.56 10.98
C ASP A 235 -11.31 -4.12 9.85
N LEU A 236 -11.75 -3.92 8.60
CA LEU A 236 -11.02 -4.37 7.41
C LEU A 236 -9.64 -3.70 7.24
N ALA A 237 -9.37 -2.55 7.86
CA ALA A 237 -8.04 -1.95 7.81
C ALA A 237 -6.98 -2.86 8.46
N LYS A 238 -7.40 -3.76 9.38
CA LYS A 238 -6.52 -4.76 10.00
C LYS A 238 -6.09 -5.87 9.05
N ILE A 239 -6.90 -6.16 8.03
CA ILE A 239 -6.57 -7.10 6.96
C ILE A 239 -5.71 -6.41 5.89
N VAL A 240 -6.08 -5.19 5.50
CA VAL A 240 -5.38 -4.41 4.47
C VAL A 240 -3.94 -4.08 4.87
N ALA A 241 -3.71 -3.61 6.09
CA ALA A 241 -2.37 -3.29 6.55
C ALA A 241 -1.53 -4.57 6.66
N GLY A 242 -0.38 -4.62 5.99
CA GLY A 242 0.45 -5.83 5.87
C GLY A 242 0.17 -6.71 4.65
N SER A 243 -0.79 -6.33 3.78
CA SER A 243 -1.13 -7.06 2.55
C SER A 243 -0.15 -6.85 1.39
N GLU A 244 0.89 -6.02 1.57
CA GLU A 244 1.91 -5.76 0.54
C GLU A 244 1.34 -5.21 -0.79
N GLY A 245 0.20 -4.51 -0.73
CA GLY A 245 -0.44 -3.93 -1.92
C GLY A 245 -1.19 -4.93 -2.78
N THR A 246 -1.39 -6.16 -2.30
CA THR A 246 -2.08 -7.23 -3.06
C THR A 246 -3.60 -7.12 -3.03
N LEU A 247 -4.17 -6.40 -2.06
CA LEU A 247 -5.63 -6.24 -1.91
C LEU A 247 -6.15 -4.93 -2.49
N CYS A 248 -5.36 -3.87 -2.40
CA CYS A 248 -5.72 -2.51 -2.79
C CYS A 248 -4.48 -1.63 -2.92
N ALA A 249 -4.63 -0.48 -3.56
CA ALA A 249 -3.68 0.63 -3.48
C ALA A 249 -4.05 1.60 -2.34
#